data_AF-A0A8B6F5T0-F1
#
_entry.id   AF-A0A8B6F5T0-F1
#
_cell.length_a   1.000
_cell.length_b   1.000
_cell.length_c   1.000
_cell.angle_alpha   90.00
_cell.angle_beta   90.00
_cell.angle_gamma   90.00
#
_symmetry.space_group_name_H-M   'P 1'
#
loop_
_entity.id
_entity.type
_entity.pdbx_description
1 polymer ?
#
loop_
_entity_poly.entity_id
_entity_poly.type
_entity_poly.pdbx_seq_one_letter_code
_entity_poly.pdbx_strand_id
1 'polypeptide(L)'
;LYELYIGHSEISPEGNSKVYKRPLQDSLRFSKQNLGINKLENLMKTMCTKAGLFGNFTNHSGKRTCATTMFQSGIDKQTIMSRTGHRSVHSVRKYKRPSDDQLRDISNVLEPNCKSSKIKTENNSSDGKENEKCHIVELQSQS
;
A
#
# COMPACT_ATOMS: atom_id res chain seq x y z
N LEU A 1 4.26 -17.12 -11.65
CA LEU A 1 3.99 -15.89 -12.43
C LEU A 1 5.28 -15.18 -12.85
N TYR A 2 6.19 -14.83 -11.92
CA TYR A 2 7.48 -14.23 -12.26
C TYR A 2 8.34 -15.14 -13.16
N GLU A 3 8.48 -16.41 -12.80
CA GLU A 3 9.18 -17.42 -13.63
C GLU A 3 8.57 -17.56 -15.04
N LEU A 4 7.23 -17.51 -15.14
CA LEU A 4 6.53 -17.58 -16.42
C LEU A 4 6.80 -16.33 -17.29
N TYR A 5 6.92 -15.16 -16.67
CA TYR A 5 7.29 -13.93 -17.37
C TYR A 5 8.73 -13.98 -17.89
N ILE A 6 9.68 -14.44 -17.07
CA ILE A 6 11.08 -14.63 -17.48
C ILE A 6 11.17 -15.68 -18.59
N GLY A 7 10.42 -16.78 -18.50
CA GLY A 7 10.40 -17.82 -19.54
C GLY A 7 9.87 -17.34 -20.90
N HIS A 8 8.89 -16.44 -20.92
CA HIS A 8 8.33 -15.89 -22.18
C HIS A 8 9.05 -14.64 -22.69
N SER A 9 9.82 -13.96 -21.83
CA SER A 9 10.69 -12.88 -22.25
C SER A 9 12.05 -13.50 -22.56
N GLU A 10 12.36 -13.71 -23.84
CA GLU A 10 13.74 -13.98 -24.27
C GLU A 10 14.62 -12.81 -23.81
N ILE A 11 15.18 -12.93 -22.60
CA ILE A 11 16.16 -12.02 -22.04
C ILE A 11 17.47 -12.51 -22.64
N SER A 12 17.85 -11.91 -23.77
CA SER A 12 19.19 -12.15 -24.32
C SER A 12 20.21 -11.76 -23.24
N PRO A 13 21.16 -12.65 -22.89
CA PRO A 13 22.22 -12.33 -21.93
C PRO A 13 23.12 -11.19 -22.42
N GLU A 14 23.02 -10.80 -23.69
CA GLU A 14 23.81 -9.74 -24.29
C GLU A 14 23.13 -8.37 -24.17
N GLY A 15 23.41 -7.70 -23.05
CA GLY A 15 23.69 -6.25 -22.97
C GLY A 15 22.57 -5.23 -23.21
N ASN A 16 21.42 -5.59 -23.77
CA ASN A 16 20.33 -4.62 -24.05
C ASN A 16 18.92 -5.23 -23.98
N SER A 17 18.67 -6.04 -22.96
CA SER A 17 17.35 -6.66 -22.74
C SER A 17 16.30 -5.63 -22.30
N LYS A 18 15.64 -4.97 -23.26
CA LYS A 18 14.47 -4.13 -22.98
C LYS A 18 13.31 -5.02 -22.50
N VAL A 19 12.86 -4.76 -21.28
CA VAL A 19 11.97 -5.63 -20.48
C VAL A 19 10.49 -5.49 -20.89
N TYR A 20 10.07 -4.30 -21.31
CA TYR A 20 8.65 -4.00 -21.57
C TYR A 20 8.27 -4.20 -23.05
N LYS A 21 8.02 -5.45 -23.43
CA LYS A 21 7.56 -5.82 -24.78
C LYS A 21 6.04 -5.71 -24.91
N ARG A 22 5.54 -5.44 -26.13
CA ARG A 22 4.10 -5.34 -26.40
C ARG A 22 3.44 -6.73 -26.39
N PRO A 23 2.34 -6.96 -25.65
CA PRO A 23 1.60 -8.22 -25.72
C PRO A 23 0.85 -8.36 -27.05
N LEU A 24 0.77 -9.59 -27.57
CA LEU A 24 -0.12 -9.93 -28.69
C LEU A 24 -1.52 -10.24 -28.14
N GLN A 25 -2.56 -9.84 -28.89
CA GLN A 25 -3.95 -9.86 -28.39
C GLN A 25 -4.46 -11.27 -28.03
N ASP A 26 -4.02 -12.30 -28.75
CA ASP A 26 -4.62 -13.65 -28.66
C ASP A 26 -3.62 -14.73 -28.23
N SER A 27 -2.46 -14.36 -27.67
CA SER A 27 -1.48 -15.35 -27.20
C SER A 27 -0.63 -14.81 -26.04
N LEU A 28 -0.15 -15.73 -25.19
CA LEU A 28 0.87 -15.48 -24.17
C LEU A 28 2.27 -15.26 -24.80
N ARG A 29 2.33 -14.41 -25.83
CA ARG A 29 3.54 -14.05 -26.56
C ARG A 29 3.67 -12.53 -26.60
N PHE A 30 4.92 -12.08 -26.69
CA PHE A 30 5.25 -10.66 -26.82
C PHE A 30 5.87 -10.39 -28.19
N SER A 31 5.63 -9.20 -28.73
CA SER A 31 6.26 -8.80 -29.97
C SER A 31 7.72 -8.39 -29.71
N LYS A 32 8.53 -8.33 -30.77
CA LYS A 32 9.90 -7.77 -30.70
C LYS A 32 9.90 -6.27 -30.40
N GLN A 33 8.76 -5.58 -30.58
CA GLN A 33 8.63 -4.15 -30.38
C GLN A 33 8.39 -3.82 -28.90
N ASN A 34 9.09 -2.80 -28.42
CA ASN A 34 8.94 -2.29 -27.07
C ASN A 34 7.69 -1.41 -26.92
N LEU A 35 7.16 -1.35 -25.71
CA LEU A 35 6.15 -0.36 -25.34
C LEU A 35 6.77 1.04 -25.33
N GLY A 36 6.06 1.99 -25.94
CA GLY A 36 6.44 3.40 -25.90
C GLY A 36 6.23 4.02 -24.52
N ILE A 37 6.96 5.09 -24.23
CA ILE A 37 6.95 5.76 -22.91
C ILE A 37 5.55 6.19 -22.47
N ASN A 38 4.75 6.76 -23.38
CA ASN A 38 3.37 7.18 -23.09
C ASN A 38 2.47 5.98 -22.71
N LYS A 39 2.73 4.80 -23.29
CA LYS A 39 1.97 3.59 -22.97
C LYS A 39 2.37 3.03 -21.61
N LEU A 40 3.66 3.08 -21.29
CA LEU A 40 4.17 2.69 -19.99
C LEU A 40 3.67 3.62 -18.89
N GLU A 41 3.69 4.93 -19.11
CA GLU A 41 3.20 5.93 -18.16
C GLU A 41 1.72 5.70 -17.80
N ASN A 42 0.89 5.37 -18.80
CA ASN A 42 -0.53 5.12 -18.63
C ASN A 42 -0.88 3.67 -18.24
N LEU A 43 0.11 2.79 -18.05
CA LEU A 43 -0.12 1.37 -17.82
C LEU A 43 -0.91 1.14 -16.52
N MET A 44 -0.44 1.69 -15.39
CA MET A 44 -1.13 1.51 -14.11
C MET A 44 -2.56 2.05 -14.16
N LYS A 45 -2.74 3.25 -14.73
CA LYS A 45 -4.08 3.85 -14.91
C LYS A 45 -5.01 2.89 -15.65
N THR A 46 -4.56 2.35 -16.78
CA THR A 46 -5.34 1.41 -17.60
C THR A 46 -5.70 0.15 -16.81
N MET A 47 -4.74 -0.42 -16.08
CA MET A 47 -4.97 -1.65 -15.29
C MET A 47 -5.96 -1.40 -14.16
N CYS A 48 -5.80 -0.32 -13.40
CA CYS A 48 -6.70 0.05 -12.32
C CYS A 48 -8.12 0.32 -12.82
N THR A 49 -8.28 1.08 -13.90
CA THR A 49 -9.61 1.33 -14.48
C THR A 49 -10.29 0.04 -14.94
N LYS A 50 -9.55 -0.88 -15.59
CA LYS A 50 -10.08 -2.19 -15.99
C LYS A 50 -10.47 -3.07 -14.81
N ALA A 51 -9.80 -2.92 -13.68
CA ALA A 51 -10.11 -3.62 -12.43
C ALA A 51 -11.26 -2.95 -11.63
N GLY A 52 -11.86 -1.86 -12.14
CA GLY A 52 -12.92 -1.13 -11.44
C GLY A 52 -12.43 -0.24 -10.29
N LEU A 53 -11.13 0.06 -10.22
CA LEU A 53 -10.56 0.95 -9.22
C LEU A 53 -10.71 2.41 -9.69
N PHE A 54 -11.44 3.21 -8.92
CA PHE A 54 -11.66 4.62 -9.18
C PHE A 54 -10.61 5.49 -8.47
N GLY A 55 -10.04 6.45 -9.19
CA GLY A 55 -9.06 7.39 -8.64
C GLY A 55 -7.82 7.61 -9.53
N ASN A 56 -6.90 8.43 -9.04
CA ASN A 56 -5.69 8.83 -9.75
C ASN A 56 -4.54 7.84 -9.50
N PHE A 57 -4.60 6.68 -10.15
CA PHE A 57 -3.55 5.67 -10.08
C PHE A 57 -2.52 5.88 -11.19
N THR A 58 -1.27 6.08 -10.78
CA THR A 58 -0.11 6.19 -11.68
C THR A 58 0.91 5.11 -11.34
N ASN A 59 1.93 4.93 -12.19
CA ASN A 59 3.04 4.03 -11.87
C ASN A 59 3.70 4.36 -10.52
N HIS A 60 3.72 5.65 -10.16
CA HIS A 60 4.21 6.08 -8.86
C HIS A 60 3.36 5.52 -7.72
N SER A 61 2.04 5.46 -7.86
CA SER A 61 1.13 4.85 -6.87
C SER A 61 1.51 3.39 -6.61
N GLY A 62 1.75 2.60 -7.65
CA GLY A 62 2.21 1.21 -7.50
C GLY A 62 3.57 1.10 -6.82
N LYS A 63 4.51 1.99 -7.16
CA LYS A 63 5.81 2.06 -6.48
C LYS A 63 5.68 2.38 -4.99
N ARG A 64 4.77 3.29 -4.62
CA ARG A 64 4.47 3.60 -3.22
C ARG A 64 3.94 2.37 -2.49
N THR A 65 2.90 1.74 -3.04
CA THR A 65 2.30 0.54 -2.44
C THR A 65 3.34 -0.55 -2.26
N CYS A 66 4.15 -0.84 -3.29
CA CYS A 66 5.23 -1.82 -3.21
C CYS A 66 6.22 -1.52 -2.07
N ALA A 67 6.67 -0.27 -1.95
CA ALA A 67 7.58 0.12 -0.87
C ALA A 67 6.93 0.01 0.52
N THR A 68 5.68 0.48 0.67
CA THR A 68 4.92 0.39 1.92
C THR A 68 4.73 -1.06 2.35
N THR A 69 4.32 -1.95 1.44
CA THR A 69 4.13 -3.37 1.73
C THR A 69 5.44 -4.01 2.18
N MET A 70 6.57 -3.71 1.54
CA MET A 70 7.88 -4.23 1.98
C MET A 70 8.24 -3.76 3.40
N PHE A 71 7.93 -2.50 3.75
CA PHE A 71 8.13 -2.02 5.13
C PHE A 71 7.23 -2.74 6.14
N GLN A 72 5.96 -2.96 5.80
CA GLN A 72 5.02 -3.67 6.66
C GLN A 72 5.41 -5.14 6.85
N SER A 73 5.99 -5.77 5.82
CA SER A 73 6.57 -7.12 5.91
C SER A 73 7.91 -7.18 6.66
N GLY A 74 8.41 -6.06 7.20
CA GLY A 74 9.64 -6.02 7.99
C GLY A 74 10.93 -6.14 7.17
N ILE A 75 10.88 -5.93 5.85
CA ILE A 75 12.07 -5.99 5.00
C ILE A 75 13.01 -4.82 5.33
N ASP A 76 14.30 -5.11 5.34
CA ASP A 76 15.32 -4.11 5.60
C ASP A 76 15.27 -2.94 4.58
N LYS A 77 15.54 -1.74 5.09
CA LYS A 77 15.48 -0.49 4.35
C LYS A 77 16.47 -0.46 3.18
N GLN A 78 17.69 -0.98 3.35
CA GLN A 78 18.69 -1.00 2.28
C GLN A 78 18.21 -1.85 1.10
N THR A 79 17.61 -3.00 1.40
CA THR A 79 16.98 -3.86 0.39
C THR A 79 15.84 -3.15 -0.33
N ILE A 80 14.96 -2.47 0.42
CA ILE A 80 13.86 -1.68 -0.17
C ILE A 80 14.41 -0.57 -1.06
N MET A 81 15.44 0.17 -0.61
CA MET A 81 16.07 1.23 -1.39
C MET A 81 16.67 0.71 -2.70
N SER A 82 17.40 -0.41 -2.63
CA SER A 82 17.96 -1.09 -3.79
C SER A 82 16.86 -1.49 -4.78
N ARG A 83 15.80 -2.15 -4.30
CA ARG A 83 14.67 -2.60 -5.13
C ARG A 83 13.88 -1.46 -5.76
N THR A 84 13.68 -0.38 -5.01
CA THR A 84 12.88 0.78 -5.46
C THR A 84 13.72 1.86 -6.16
N GLY A 85 15.04 1.71 -6.20
CA GLY A 85 15.96 2.65 -6.81
C GLY A 85 16.09 3.99 -6.07
N HIS A 86 15.80 4.05 -4.77
CA HIS A 86 16.04 5.27 -3.99
C HIS A 86 17.51 5.42 -3.64
N ARG A 87 18.05 6.63 -3.82
CA ARG A 87 19.44 6.96 -3.43
C ARG A 87 19.54 7.49 -2.00
N SER A 88 18.42 7.94 -1.43
CA SER A 88 18.37 8.52 -0.09
C SER A 88 17.42 7.76 0.82
N VAL A 89 17.90 7.50 2.04
CA VAL A 89 17.15 6.95 3.16
C VAL A 89 15.97 7.84 3.52
N HIS A 90 16.12 9.16 3.40
CA HIS A 90 15.06 10.10 3.74
C HIS A 90 13.87 9.97 2.76
N SER A 91 14.16 9.82 1.46
CA SER A 91 13.13 9.68 0.43
C SER A 91 12.30 8.40 0.59
N VAL A 92 12.95 7.27 0.92
CA VAL A 92 12.25 5.99 1.10
C VAL A 92 11.43 5.96 2.39
N ARG A 93 11.86 6.67 3.44
CA ARG A 93 11.18 6.70 4.75
C ARG A 93 9.74 7.21 4.65
N LYS A 94 9.43 8.03 3.64
CA LYS A 94 8.06 8.52 3.36
C LYS A 94 7.04 7.39 3.11
N TYR A 95 7.49 6.20 2.74
CA TYR A 95 6.62 5.03 2.54
C TYR A 95 6.49 4.14 3.78
N LYS A 96 7.25 4.40 4.86
CA LYS A 96 7.11 3.66 6.11
C LYS A 96 5.86 4.13 6.85
N ARG A 97 4.71 3.61 6.44
CA ARG A 97 3.41 3.87 7.07
C ARG A 97 3.00 2.65 7.89
N PRO A 98 2.51 2.83 9.13
CA PRO A 98 2.01 1.73 9.92
C PRO A 98 0.78 1.12 9.23
N SER A 99 0.60 -0.19 9.37
CA SER A 99 -0.68 -0.84 9.01
C SER A 99 -1.73 -0.56 10.09
N ASP A 100 -3.00 -0.76 9.74
CA ASP A 100 -4.10 -0.61 10.70
C ASP A 100 -3.96 -1.57 11.89
N ASP A 101 -3.45 -2.79 11.66
CA ASP A 101 -3.13 -3.72 12.75
C ASP A 101 -2.07 -3.16 13.70
N GLN A 102 -0.99 -2.57 13.15
CA GLN A 102 0.04 -1.93 13.97
C GLN A 102 -0.51 -0.73 14.75
N LEU A 103 -1.40 0.05 14.13
CA LEU A 103 -2.07 1.16 14.81
C LEU A 103 -3.00 0.67 15.93
N ARG A 104 -3.73 -0.43 15.69
CA ARG A 104 -4.57 -1.07 16.71
C ARG A 104 -3.74 -1.59 17.88
N ASP A 105 -2.62 -2.23 17.61
CA ASP A 105 -1.71 -2.72 18.66
C ASP A 105 -1.14 -1.55 19.50
N ILE A 106 -0.76 -0.46 18.83
CA ILE A 106 -0.33 0.77 19.51
C ILE A 106 -1.47 1.33 20.37
N SER A 107 -2.71 1.37 19.84
CA SER A 107 -3.89 1.82 20.60
C SER A 107 -4.08 0.98 21.86
N ASN A 108 -4.06 -0.34 21.74
CA ASN A 108 -4.24 -1.27 22.86
C ASN A 108 -3.18 -1.08 23.97
N VAL A 109 -1.95 -0.73 23.61
CA VAL A 109 -0.87 -0.45 24.58
C VAL A 109 -1.06 0.91 25.27
N LEU A 110 -1.62 1.89 24.55
CA LEU A 110 -1.83 3.25 25.06
C LEU A 110 -3.15 3.40 25.83
N GLU A 111 -4.10 2.49 25.65
CA GLU A 111 -5.35 2.50 26.39
C GLU A 111 -5.06 2.51 27.89
N PRO A 112 -5.52 3.52 28.64
CA PRO A 112 -5.37 3.52 30.07
C PRO A 112 -6.09 2.27 30.59
N ASN A 113 -5.43 1.55 31.50
CA ASN A 113 -6.06 0.46 32.24
C ASN A 113 -7.14 1.09 33.14
N CYS A 114 -8.28 1.43 32.55
CA CYS A 114 -9.49 1.70 33.27
C CYS A 114 -9.81 0.35 33.90
N LYS A 115 -9.42 0.21 35.17
CA LYS A 115 -9.90 -0.85 36.03
C LYS A 115 -11.42 -0.68 36.07
N SER A 116 -12.11 -1.26 35.11
CA SER A 116 -13.51 -1.55 35.22
C SER A 116 -13.61 -2.48 36.41
N SER A 117 -13.98 -1.90 37.55
CA SER A 117 -14.67 -2.62 38.59
C SER A 117 -15.70 -3.50 37.86
N LYS A 118 -15.62 -4.81 38.08
CA LYS A 118 -16.59 -5.76 37.55
C LYS A 118 -17.98 -5.30 38.00
N ILE A 119 -18.69 -4.56 37.17
CA ILE A 119 -20.12 -4.40 37.31
C ILE A 119 -20.68 -5.74 36.86
N LYS A 120 -21.02 -6.58 37.82
CA LYS A 120 -21.86 -7.75 37.59
C LYS A 120 -23.18 -7.23 37.02
N THR A 121 -23.47 -7.55 35.77
CA THR A 121 -24.78 -7.32 35.19
C THR A 121 -25.77 -8.30 35.83
N GLU A 122 -26.51 -7.83 36.82
CA GLU A 122 -27.80 -8.39 37.19
C GLU A 122 -28.86 -7.38 36.75
N ASN A 123 -29.83 -7.87 35.98
CA ASN A 123 -30.92 -7.11 35.40
C ASN A 123 -31.82 -6.49 36.48
N ASN A 124 -32.29 -5.24 36.29
CA ASN A 124 -33.71 -4.85 36.31
C ASN A 124 -33.90 -3.31 36.41
N SER A 125 -34.71 -2.79 35.48
CA SER A 125 -35.66 -1.64 35.53
C SER A 125 -35.30 -0.28 36.16
N SER A 126 -35.75 0.75 35.42
CA SER A 126 -36.26 2.09 35.80
C SER A 126 -35.31 3.30 36.01
N ASP A 127 -35.59 4.31 35.19
CA ASP A 127 -35.57 5.77 35.41
C ASP A 127 -34.25 6.55 35.65
N GLY A 128 -33.92 7.38 34.64
CA GLY A 128 -33.87 8.84 34.83
C GLY A 128 -32.55 9.54 35.23
N LYS A 129 -31.85 10.09 34.22
CA LYS A 129 -30.97 11.28 34.20
C LYS A 129 -29.66 11.22 35.05
N GLU A 130 -28.51 11.86 34.77
CA GLU A 130 -28.10 13.03 34.00
C GLU A 130 -26.65 12.87 33.48
N ASN A 131 -26.39 13.51 32.34
CA ASN A 131 -25.14 14.16 31.88
C ASN A 131 -23.77 13.66 32.39
N GLU A 132 -22.91 13.23 31.45
CA GLU A 132 -21.51 13.67 31.38
C GLU A 132 -21.10 13.82 29.91
N LYS A 133 -20.71 15.05 29.55
CA LYS A 133 -20.40 15.50 28.20
C LYS A 133 -18.94 15.18 27.89
N CYS A 134 -18.68 14.14 27.09
CA CYS A 134 -17.32 13.87 26.60
C CYS A 134 -16.89 14.97 25.62
N HIS A 135 -15.86 15.72 25.99
CA HIS A 135 -15.31 16.84 25.24
C HIS A 135 -14.54 16.31 24.02
N ILE A 136 -15.17 16.28 22.84
CA ILE A 136 -14.47 16.04 21.57
C ILE A 136 -13.74 17.34 21.22
N VAL A 137 -12.42 17.32 21.32
CA VAL A 137 -11.58 18.41 20.79
C VAL A 137 -11.47 18.23 19.28
N GLU A 138 -12.19 19.04 18.54
CA GLU A 138 -12.13 19.12 17.08
C GLU A 138 -10.83 19.83 16.68
N LEU A 139 -9.85 19.06 16.18
CA LEU A 139 -8.63 19.63 15.62
C LEU A 139 -8.96 20.28 14.27
N GLN A 140 -9.14 21.59 14.29
CA GLN A 140 -9.27 22.41 13.09
C GLN A 140 -8.00 22.30 12.23
N SER A 141 -8.17 21.81 11.01
CA SER A 141 -7.20 21.86 9.92
C SER A 141 -7.03 23.31 9.45
N GLN A 142 -5.87 23.90 9.68
CA GLN A 142 -5.48 25.16 9.04
C GLN A 142 -4.69 24.86 7.75
N SER A 143 -5.28 25.34 6.65
CA SER A 143 -4.71 25.81 5.37
C SER A 143 -3.33 25.33 4.92
#